data_AF-A0A552WVG3-F1
#
_entry.id   AF-A0A552WVG3-F1
#
_cell.length_a   1.000
_cell.length_b   1.000
_cell.length_c   1.000
_cell.angle_alpha   90.00
_cell.angle_beta   90.00
_cell.angle_gamma   90.00
#
_symmetry.space_group_name_H-M   'P 1'
#
loop_
_entity.id
_entity.type
_entity.pdbx_description
1 polymer ?
#
loop_
_entity_poly.entity_id
_entity_poly.type
_entity_poly.pdbx_seq_one_letter_code
_entity_poly.pdbx_strand_id
1 'polypeptide(L)'
;MDYDTDVPPPPPWTGPPHDQLPGATAAGIILGRGPHTVVALNPLRCFPSGVELTLSVRTASPVLGLYARVMGRDPAFGTRVDGALHWAFALADGTTLSADYLSDGELGPTLTARTSEGTDGAVDATYWLAPLPLVGPVTLVCSWREHGIVETTTSLDVNEIRDAAARSLSLLNATI
;
A
#
# COMPACT_ATOMS: atom_id res chain seq x y z
N MET A 1 -33.06 12.47 -13.59
CA MET A 1 -32.05 12.76 -12.55
C MET A 1 -30.84 13.23 -13.32
N ASP A 2 -30.60 14.54 -13.34
CA ASP A 2 -29.34 15.09 -13.83
C ASP A 2 -28.25 14.61 -12.87
N TYR A 3 -27.32 13.80 -13.38
CA TYR A 3 -26.04 13.66 -12.71
C TYR A 3 -25.30 14.96 -12.97
N ASP A 4 -25.23 15.79 -11.94
CA ASP A 4 -24.44 17.01 -11.93
C ASP A 4 -22.99 16.63 -12.27
N THR A 5 -22.55 17.00 -13.47
CA THR A 5 -21.22 16.66 -14.01
C THR A 5 -20.15 17.67 -13.57
N ASP A 6 -20.54 18.69 -12.78
CA ASP A 6 -19.66 19.79 -12.37
C ASP A 6 -19.13 19.64 -10.92
N VAL A 7 -19.29 18.46 -10.32
CA VAL A 7 -18.63 18.16 -9.04
C VAL A 7 -17.13 17.96 -9.32
N PRO A 8 -16.24 18.81 -8.76
CA PRO A 8 -14.80 18.62 -8.95
C PRO A 8 -14.41 17.24 -8.42
N PRO A 9 -13.45 16.55 -9.07
CA PRO A 9 -13.01 15.25 -8.61
C PRO A 9 -12.57 15.35 -7.15
N PRO A 10 -12.92 14.36 -6.31
CA PRO A 10 -12.52 14.39 -4.92
C PRO A 10 -10.99 14.46 -4.81
N PRO A 11 -10.46 15.08 -3.75
CA PRO A 11 -9.02 15.15 -3.57
C PRO A 11 -8.35 13.77 -3.58
N PRO A 12 -7.13 13.63 -4.11
CA PRO A 12 -6.52 12.32 -4.34
C PRO A 12 -6.32 11.50 -3.06
N TRP A 13 -6.21 12.11 -1.88
CA TRP A 13 -6.05 11.43 -0.59
C TRP A 13 -7.33 10.75 -0.07
N THR A 14 -8.50 10.98 -0.68
CA THR A 14 -9.78 10.37 -0.20
C THR A 14 -9.86 8.86 -0.45
N GLY A 15 -9.08 8.35 -1.40
CA GLY A 15 -9.04 6.95 -1.76
C GLY A 15 -9.03 6.72 -3.28
N PRO A 16 -9.02 5.44 -3.70
CA PRO A 16 -9.12 5.08 -5.11
C PRO A 16 -10.43 5.61 -5.73
N PRO A 17 -10.39 6.12 -6.97
CA PRO A 17 -11.60 6.53 -7.68
C PRO A 17 -12.50 5.33 -7.97
N HIS A 18 -13.81 5.48 -7.72
CA HIS A 18 -14.79 4.39 -7.83
C HIS A 18 -15.26 4.18 -9.28
N ASP A 19 -15.08 5.19 -10.13
CA ASP A 19 -15.50 5.25 -11.53
C ASP A 19 -14.38 4.84 -12.50
N GLN A 20 -13.26 4.33 -11.99
CA GLN A 20 -12.12 3.91 -12.80
C GLN A 20 -11.71 2.48 -12.48
N LEU A 21 -11.30 1.75 -13.51
CA LEU A 21 -10.53 0.53 -13.36
C LEU A 21 -9.04 0.90 -13.36
N PRO A 22 -8.24 0.41 -12.40
CA PRO A 22 -6.81 0.66 -12.40
C PRO A 22 -6.12 -0.12 -13.50
N GLY A 23 -5.02 0.43 -14.01
CA GLY A 23 -4.00 -0.41 -14.63
C GLY A 23 -3.16 -1.08 -13.54
N ALA A 24 -2.46 -2.15 -13.88
CA ALA A 24 -1.66 -2.91 -12.92
C ALA A 24 -0.20 -3.05 -13.36
N THR A 25 0.72 -3.10 -12.40
CA THR A 25 2.10 -3.54 -12.64
C THR A 25 2.11 -5.01 -13.09
N ALA A 26 3.19 -5.43 -13.76
CA ALA A 26 3.27 -6.77 -14.31
C ALA A 26 3.42 -7.85 -13.23
N ALA A 27 4.09 -7.51 -12.12
CA ALA A 27 4.35 -8.43 -11.02
C ALA A 27 4.17 -7.76 -9.65
N GLY A 28 4.00 -8.61 -8.65
CA GLY A 28 4.16 -8.22 -7.24
C GLY A 28 5.64 -8.15 -6.85
N ILE A 29 5.89 -7.63 -5.66
CA ILE A 29 7.23 -7.32 -5.16
C ILE A 29 7.40 -8.01 -3.81
N ILE A 30 8.42 -8.84 -3.67
CA ILE A 30 8.79 -9.41 -2.36
C ILE A 30 9.54 -8.34 -1.60
N LEU A 31 9.00 -7.93 -0.45
CA LEU A 31 9.66 -6.96 0.43
C LEU A 31 10.66 -7.65 1.35
N GLY A 32 10.28 -8.80 1.90
CA GLY A 32 11.11 -9.54 2.84
C GLY A 32 10.74 -11.02 2.90
N ARG A 33 11.75 -11.86 3.13
CA ARG A 33 11.58 -13.31 3.29
C ARG A 33 12.41 -13.81 4.46
N GLY A 34 11.74 -14.44 5.40
CA GLY A 34 12.34 -15.19 6.49
C GLY A 34 12.27 -16.70 6.23
N PRO A 35 12.69 -17.54 7.20
CA PRO A 35 12.66 -18.99 7.07
C PRO A 35 11.25 -19.56 6.82
N HIS A 36 10.23 -18.96 7.44
CA HIS A 36 8.83 -19.43 7.42
C HIS A 36 7.83 -18.30 7.16
N THR A 37 8.27 -17.16 6.65
CA THR A 37 7.42 -15.98 6.45
C THR A 37 7.82 -15.24 5.18
N VAL A 38 6.83 -14.79 4.42
CA VAL A 38 7.01 -13.93 3.25
C VAL A 38 6.14 -12.70 3.43
N VAL A 39 6.72 -11.52 3.16
CA VAL A 39 6.05 -10.24 3.09
C VAL A 39 6.22 -9.72 1.66
N ALA A 40 5.10 -9.43 0.99
CA ALA A 40 5.10 -8.97 -0.38
C ALA A 40 4.04 -7.91 -0.62
N LEU A 41 4.22 -7.11 -1.66
CA LEU A 41 3.14 -6.39 -2.32
C LEU A 41 2.63 -7.23 -3.49
N ASN A 42 1.32 -7.36 -3.62
CA ASN A 42 0.71 -7.86 -4.84
C ASN A 42 0.97 -6.90 -6.02
N PRO A 43 0.68 -7.27 -7.28
CA PRO A 43 0.71 -6.32 -8.39
C PRO A 43 -0.05 -5.04 -8.01
N LEU A 44 0.62 -3.89 -8.19
CA LEU A 44 0.12 -2.62 -7.70
C LEU A 44 -1.03 -2.16 -8.60
N ARG A 45 -2.11 -1.67 -8.00
CA ARG A 45 -3.27 -1.13 -8.72
C ARG A 45 -3.11 0.37 -8.86
N CYS A 46 -2.74 0.82 -10.05
CA CYS A 46 -2.34 2.19 -10.32
C CYS A 46 -3.47 2.99 -10.98
N PHE A 47 -3.74 4.15 -10.41
CA PHE A 47 -4.66 5.16 -10.92
C PHE A 47 -3.89 6.47 -11.16
N PRO A 48 -4.42 7.40 -11.98
CA PRO A 48 -3.81 8.71 -12.15
C PRO A 48 -3.72 9.50 -10.83
N SER A 49 -4.64 9.25 -9.89
CA SER A 49 -4.69 9.92 -8.59
C SER A 49 -3.83 9.27 -7.50
N GLY A 50 -3.37 8.03 -7.68
CA GLY A 50 -2.63 7.29 -6.65
C GLY A 50 -2.50 5.80 -6.91
N VAL A 51 -1.99 5.06 -5.93
CA VAL A 51 -1.77 3.61 -6.02
C VAL A 51 -2.46 2.91 -4.86
N GLU A 52 -3.26 1.89 -5.17
CA GLU A 52 -3.71 0.93 -4.18
C GLU A 52 -2.72 -0.23 -4.09
N LEU A 53 -2.29 -0.49 -2.87
CA LEU A 53 -1.28 -1.47 -2.51
C LEU A 53 -1.96 -2.56 -1.70
N THR A 54 -1.65 -3.83 -1.96
CA THR A 54 -2.02 -4.92 -1.05
C THR A 54 -0.75 -5.53 -0.48
N LEU A 55 -0.53 -5.30 0.82
CA LEU A 55 0.50 -5.97 1.59
C LEU A 55 -0.01 -7.36 1.97
N SER A 56 0.66 -8.38 1.43
CA SER A 56 0.37 -9.78 1.69
C SER A 56 1.46 -10.39 2.56
N VAL A 57 1.05 -10.91 3.71
CA VAL A 57 1.89 -11.68 4.62
C VAL A 57 1.43 -13.12 4.63
N ARG A 58 2.36 -14.05 4.44
CA ARG A 58 2.12 -15.49 4.48
C ARG A 58 3.09 -16.17 5.41
N THR A 59 2.60 -17.07 6.25
CA THR A 59 3.42 -17.89 7.14
C THR A 59 3.27 -19.37 6.80
N ALA A 60 4.35 -20.14 6.94
CA ALA A 60 4.32 -21.58 6.69
C ALA A 60 3.60 -22.36 7.82
N SER A 61 3.42 -21.73 8.97
CA SER A 61 2.69 -22.27 10.12
C SER A 61 1.93 -21.14 10.82
N PRO A 62 0.79 -21.42 11.46
CA PRO A 62 0.01 -20.40 12.15
C PRO A 62 0.82 -19.65 13.22
N VAL A 63 0.71 -18.32 13.21
CA VAL A 63 1.31 -17.41 14.17
C VAL A 63 0.16 -16.74 14.92
N LEU A 64 -0.02 -17.09 16.19
CA LEU A 64 -1.12 -16.57 17.00
C LEU A 64 -1.11 -15.05 17.03
N GLY A 65 -2.17 -14.40 16.57
CA GLY A 65 -2.24 -12.94 16.54
C GLY A 65 -1.41 -12.33 15.41
N LEU A 66 -1.28 -13.04 14.28
CA LEU A 66 -0.58 -12.56 13.10
C LEU A 66 -1.11 -11.22 12.63
N TYR A 67 -2.45 -11.08 12.57
CA TYR A 67 -3.12 -9.86 12.16
C TYR A 67 -2.62 -8.62 12.92
N ALA A 68 -2.61 -8.67 14.26
CA ALA A 68 -2.17 -7.54 15.09
C ALA A 68 -0.69 -7.19 14.86
N ARG A 69 0.16 -8.18 14.61
CA ARG A 69 1.59 -7.97 14.30
C ARG A 69 1.82 -7.40 12.90
N VAL A 70 1.00 -7.77 11.92
CA VAL A 70 1.08 -7.21 10.56
C VAL A 70 0.57 -5.77 10.53
N MET A 71 -0.53 -5.50 11.24
CA MET A 71 -1.10 -4.16 11.36
C MET A 71 -0.34 -3.24 12.32
N GLY A 72 0.60 -3.78 13.09
CA GLY A 72 1.37 -3.03 14.10
C GLY A 72 0.56 -2.58 15.31
N ARG A 73 -0.71 -2.97 15.41
CA ARG A 73 -1.65 -2.51 16.44
C ARG A 73 -2.58 -3.61 16.89
N ASP A 74 -2.91 -3.60 18.18
CA ASP A 74 -3.93 -4.45 18.74
C ASP A 74 -5.32 -3.99 18.24
N PRO A 75 -6.15 -4.87 17.63
CA PRO A 75 -7.44 -4.46 17.09
C PRO A 75 -8.47 -4.09 18.15
N ALA A 76 -8.34 -4.55 19.39
CA ALA A 76 -9.25 -4.22 20.48
C ALA A 76 -8.88 -2.91 21.17
N PHE A 77 -7.58 -2.60 21.30
CA PHE A 77 -7.10 -1.46 22.09
C PHE A 77 -6.41 -0.35 21.27
N GLY A 78 -6.08 -0.60 20.00
CA GLY A 78 -5.36 0.34 19.13
C GLY A 78 -3.90 0.59 19.53
N THR A 79 -3.42 -0.11 20.56
CA THR A 79 -2.06 0.03 21.09
C THR A 79 -1.04 -0.59 20.15
N ARG A 80 0.15 -0.01 20.08
CA ARG A 80 1.24 -0.54 19.26
C ARG A 80 1.62 -1.94 19.75
N VAL A 81 1.85 -2.84 18.81
CA VAL A 81 2.36 -4.20 19.08
C VAL A 81 3.88 -4.19 18.97
N ASP A 82 4.57 -4.56 20.04
CA ASP A 82 6.02 -4.74 20.03
C ASP A 82 6.41 -5.89 19.10
N GLY A 83 7.54 -5.75 18.40
CA GLY A 83 8.02 -6.77 17.46
C GLY A 83 7.19 -6.92 16.19
N ALA A 84 6.22 -6.02 15.96
CA ALA A 84 5.42 -5.99 14.73
C ALA A 84 6.25 -5.82 13.46
N LEU A 85 5.63 -6.18 12.33
CA LEU A 85 6.16 -5.90 11.00
C LEU A 85 6.31 -4.39 10.83
N HIS A 86 7.52 -3.94 10.49
CA HIS A 86 7.76 -2.55 10.09
C HIS A 86 7.94 -2.48 8.58
N TRP A 87 7.19 -1.59 7.94
CA TRP A 87 7.39 -1.27 6.53
C TRP A 87 7.02 0.18 6.21
N ALA A 88 7.73 0.77 5.25
CA ALA A 88 7.55 2.17 4.88
C ALA A 88 8.06 2.45 3.47
N PHE A 89 7.60 3.55 2.90
CA PHE A 89 8.23 4.19 1.74
C PHE A 89 9.25 5.22 2.21
N ALA A 90 10.46 5.17 1.68
CA ALA A 90 11.45 6.24 1.74
C ALA A 90 11.49 6.94 0.38
N LEU A 91 11.12 8.22 0.37
CA LEU A 91 11.07 9.06 -0.82
C LEU A 91 12.40 9.78 -1.03
N ALA A 92 12.64 10.23 -2.26
CA ALA A 92 13.88 10.90 -2.67
C ALA A 92 14.15 12.22 -1.92
N ASP A 93 13.11 12.88 -1.41
CA ASP A 93 13.17 14.10 -0.61
C ASP A 93 13.50 13.84 0.88
N GLY A 94 13.66 12.57 1.27
CA GLY A 94 13.89 12.15 2.65
C GLY A 94 12.62 11.87 3.45
N THR A 95 11.44 12.11 2.87
CA THR A 95 10.15 11.81 3.51
C THR A 95 9.99 10.31 3.69
N THR A 96 9.53 9.89 4.87
CA THR A 96 9.18 8.49 5.16
C THR A 96 7.68 8.35 5.37
N LEU A 97 7.03 7.48 4.60
CA LEU A 97 5.61 7.17 4.74
C LEU A 97 5.45 5.75 5.27
N SER A 98 5.10 5.62 6.55
CA SER A 98 4.82 4.33 7.18
C SER A 98 3.34 4.15 7.40
N ALA A 99 2.85 2.92 7.26
CA ALA A 99 1.47 2.55 7.59
C ALA A 99 1.12 2.74 9.09
N ASP A 100 2.14 2.82 9.96
CA ASP A 100 1.98 3.01 11.40
C ASP A 100 1.56 4.43 11.80
N TYR A 101 1.77 5.40 10.90
CA TYR A 101 1.50 6.83 11.10
C TYR A 101 0.23 7.24 10.35
N LEU A 102 -0.77 7.70 11.10
CA LEU A 102 -1.82 8.53 10.54
C LEU A 102 -1.15 9.85 10.13
N SER A 103 -1.07 10.16 8.84
CA SER A 103 -0.63 11.49 8.41
C SER A 103 -1.79 12.46 8.61
N ASP A 104 -1.57 13.60 9.25
CA ASP A 104 -2.59 14.64 9.53
C ASP A 104 -3.04 15.45 8.29
N GLY A 105 -2.93 14.88 7.09
CA GLY A 105 -3.46 15.49 5.88
C GLY A 105 -2.79 16.81 5.49
N GLU A 106 -1.52 17.01 5.84
CA GLU A 106 -0.72 18.07 5.22
C GLU A 106 -0.60 17.82 3.70
N LEU A 107 -0.29 18.88 2.94
CA LEU A 107 -0.26 18.98 1.46
C LEU A 107 0.79 18.09 0.76
N GLY A 108 1.02 16.87 1.24
CA GLY A 108 2.06 15.95 0.79
C GLY A 108 1.54 14.53 0.56
N PRO A 109 2.43 13.59 0.21
CA PRO A 109 2.06 12.22 -0.03
C PRO A 109 1.65 11.51 1.26
N THR A 110 0.56 10.76 1.20
CA THR A 110 -0.06 10.04 2.32
C THR A 110 -0.14 8.55 2.00
N LEU A 111 0.08 7.71 3.01
CA LEU A 111 -0.18 6.27 2.95
C LEU A 111 -1.29 5.93 3.94
N THR A 112 -2.48 5.65 3.43
CA THR A 112 -3.68 5.46 4.26
C THR A 112 -4.12 4.01 4.25
N ALA A 113 -4.21 3.39 5.44
CA ALA A 113 -4.80 2.05 5.57
C ALA A 113 -6.27 2.06 5.14
N ARG A 114 -6.71 1.01 4.44
CA ARG A 114 -8.05 0.90 3.89
C ARG A 114 -8.78 -0.28 4.51
N THR A 115 -8.67 -1.45 3.89
CA THR A 115 -9.22 -2.70 4.41
C THR A 115 -8.08 -3.58 4.86
N SER A 116 -8.38 -4.48 5.79
CA SER A 116 -7.47 -5.56 6.13
C SER A 116 -8.28 -6.76 6.55
N GLU A 117 -7.78 -7.93 6.19
CA GLU A 117 -8.32 -9.20 6.61
C GLU A 117 -7.18 -10.15 6.94
N GLY A 118 -7.44 -11.11 7.82
CA GLY A 118 -6.39 -12.03 8.18
C GLY A 118 -6.83 -13.17 9.07
N THR A 119 -5.95 -14.16 9.09
CA THR A 119 -5.94 -15.35 9.93
C THR A 119 -4.55 -15.48 10.52
N ASP A 120 -4.33 -16.48 11.38
CA ASP A 120 -2.99 -16.75 11.91
C ASP A 120 -2.00 -17.28 10.83
N GLY A 121 -2.45 -17.65 9.63
CA GLY A 121 -1.59 -18.12 8.54
C GLY A 121 -1.35 -17.11 7.41
N ALA A 122 -2.22 -16.11 7.30
CA ALA A 122 -2.19 -15.16 6.19
C ALA A 122 -2.89 -13.86 6.58
N VAL A 123 -2.32 -12.73 6.18
CA VAL A 123 -2.94 -11.40 6.30
C VAL A 123 -2.80 -10.69 4.97
N ASP A 124 -3.88 -10.04 4.53
CA ASP A 124 -3.88 -9.09 3.42
C ASP A 124 -4.39 -7.75 3.93
N ALA A 125 -3.58 -6.70 3.74
CA ALA A 125 -3.91 -5.34 4.14
C ALA A 125 -3.76 -4.40 2.94
N THR A 126 -4.81 -3.64 2.66
CA THR A 126 -4.84 -2.68 1.57
C THR A 126 -4.53 -1.27 2.05
N TYR A 127 -3.75 -0.55 1.25
CA TYR A 127 -3.33 0.82 1.52
C TYR A 127 -3.51 1.66 0.27
N TRP A 128 -3.81 2.94 0.48
CA TRP A 128 -3.89 3.94 -0.57
C TRP A 128 -2.71 4.92 -0.44
N LEU A 129 -1.85 4.96 -1.45
CA LEU A 129 -0.77 5.91 -1.57
C LEU A 129 -1.19 7.03 -2.52
N ALA A 130 -1.26 8.26 -2.03
CA ALA A 130 -1.65 9.41 -2.83
C ALA A 130 -0.96 10.72 -2.41
N PRO A 131 -0.66 11.64 -3.35
CA PRO A 131 -0.81 11.43 -4.80
C PRO A 131 0.19 10.38 -5.30
N LEU A 132 -0.04 9.85 -6.50
CA LEU A 132 0.88 8.95 -7.19
C LEU A 132 2.31 9.51 -7.07
N PRO A 133 3.30 8.78 -6.53
CA PRO A 133 4.62 9.35 -6.23
C PRO A 133 5.22 10.03 -7.47
N LEU A 134 5.49 11.32 -7.33
CA LEU A 134 5.98 12.19 -8.39
C LEU A 134 7.50 12.32 -8.29
N VAL A 135 8.17 11.85 -9.34
CA VAL A 135 9.58 12.08 -9.73
C VAL A 135 10.63 11.70 -8.69
N GLY A 136 11.44 10.69 -9.02
CA GLY A 136 12.60 10.28 -8.23
C GLY A 136 12.50 8.85 -7.71
N PRO A 137 13.60 8.29 -7.18
CA PRO A 137 13.60 6.94 -6.64
C PRO A 137 12.64 6.84 -5.46
N VAL A 138 11.80 5.80 -5.47
CA VAL A 138 10.95 5.43 -4.34
C VAL A 138 11.45 4.10 -3.83
N THR A 139 11.73 4.04 -2.54
CA THR A 139 12.30 2.85 -1.91
C THR A 139 11.37 2.32 -0.85
N LEU A 140 11.13 1.01 -0.84
CA LEU A 140 10.41 0.31 0.20
C LEU A 140 11.38 -0.25 1.21
N VAL A 141 11.13 0.01 2.48
CA VAL A 141 11.85 -0.58 3.60
C VAL A 141 10.93 -1.59 4.28
N CYS A 142 11.46 -2.76 4.64
CA CYS A 142 10.72 -3.79 5.36
C CYS A 142 11.63 -4.48 6.37
N SER A 143 11.14 -4.71 7.59
CA SER A 143 11.86 -5.50 8.60
C SER A 143 10.90 -6.22 9.53
N TRP A 144 11.25 -7.44 9.92
CA TRP A 144 10.53 -8.21 10.92
C TRP A 144 11.45 -9.24 11.58
N ARG A 145 12.24 -8.76 12.54
CA ARG A 145 13.36 -9.53 13.12
C ARG A 145 12.90 -10.82 13.81
N GLU A 146 11.75 -10.82 14.48
CA GLU A 146 11.18 -12.01 15.13
C GLU A 146 10.87 -13.14 14.12
N HIS A 147 10.61 -12.77 12.86
CA HIS A 147 10.34 -13.70 11.76
C HIS A 147 11.54 -13.92 10.84
N GLY A 148 12.74 -13.50 11.27
CA GLY A 148 13.99 -13.66 10.52
C GLY A 148 14.12 -12.76 9.31
N ILE A 149 13.30 -11.72 9.19
CA ILE A 149 13.41 -10.70 8.14
C ILE A 149 14.24 -9.55 8.73
N VAL A 150 15.52 -9.49 8.36
CA VAL A 150 16.35 -8.30 8.62
C VAL A 150 15.83 -7.11 7.83
N GLU A 151 16.32 -5.91 8.12
CA GLU A 151 15.96 -4.75 7.31
C GLU A 151 16.34 -4.97 5.85
N THR A 152 15.37 -4.75 4.98
CA THR A 152 15.44 -4.94 3.54
C THR A 152 15.00 -3.67 2.86
N THR A 153 15.59 -3.41 1.69
CA THR A 153 15.39 -2.19 0.93
C THR A 153 15.13 -2.58 -0.52
N THR A 154 13.97 -2.20 -1.06
CA THR A 154 13.55 -2.56 -2.42
C THR A 154 13.22 -1.30 -3.22
N SER A 155 13.91 -1.08 -4.34
CA SER A 155 13.60 0.04 -5.23
C SER A 155 12.33 -0.25 -6.02
N LEU A 156 11.42 0.72 -6.08
CA LEU A 156 10.27 0.68 -6.97
C LEU A 156 10.60 1.29 -8.32
N ASP A 157 10.14 0.65 -9.39
CA ASP A 157 10.17 1.24 -10.73
C ASP A 157 9.00 2.22 -10.87
N VAL A 158 9.29 3.49 -10.69
CA VAL A 158 8.31 4.58 -10.82
C VAL A 158 7.79 4.70 -12.25
N ASN A 159 8.58 4.30 -13.27
CA ASN A 159 8.10 4.33 -14.64
C ASN A 159 7.05 3.24 -14.86
N GLU A 160 7.26 2.03 -14.34
CA GLU A 160 6.26 0.97 -14.42
C GLU A 160 4.94 1.38 -13.75
N ILE A 161 5.02 2.03 -12.58
CA ILE A 161 3.85 2.54 -11.87
C ILE A 161 3.11 3.59 -12.70
N ARG A 162 3.83 4.52 -13.34
CA ARG A 162 3.26 5.55 -14.21
C ARG A 162 2.63 4.96 -15.47
N ASP A 163 3.30 4.00 -16.09
CA ASP A 163 2.81 3.30 -17.28
C ASP A 163 1.59 2.44 -16.94
N ALA A 164 1.52 1.86 -15.74
CA ALA A 164 0.32 1.21 -15.23
C ALA A 164 -0.81 2.21 -14.99
N ALA A 165 -0.55 3.36 -14.35
CA ALA A 165 -1.56 4.40 -14.15
C ALA A 165 -2.12 4.93 -15.48
N ALA A 166 -1.27 5.08 -16.49
CA ALA A 166 -1.67 5.50 -17.84
C ALA A 166 -2.55 4.47 -18.57
N ARG A 167 -2.53 3.20 -18.14
CA ARG A 167 -3.40 2.12 -18.64
C ARG A 167 -4.73 2.01 -17.87
N SER A 168 -5.00 2.90 -16.91
CA SER A 168 -6.29 2.95 -16.23
C SER A 168 -7.41 3.32 -17.19
N LEU A 169 -8.62 2.85 -16.89
CA LEU A 169 -9.80 3.08 -17.72
C LEU A 169 -10.86 3.80 -16.90
N SER A 170 -11.31 4.95 -17.39
CA SER A 170 -12.45 5.66 -16.80
C SER A 170 -13.76 5.20 -17.44
N LEU A 171 -14.76 4.94 -16.60
CA LEU A 171 -16.12 4.62 -17.04
C LEU A 171 -16.83 5.83 -17.66
N LEU A 172 -16.37 7.04 -17.37
CA LEU A 172 -16.99 8.29 -17.83
C LEU A 172 -16.52 8.72 -19.23
N ASN A 173 -15.42 8.16 -19.74
CA ASN A 173 -14.79 8.55 -21.02
C ASN A 173 -14.57 7.38 -22.00
N ALA A 174 -15.17 6.21 -21.76
CA ALA A 174 -15.01 5.06 -22.64
C ALA A 174 -15.79 5.24 -23.96
N THR A 175 -15.14 5.79 -24.98
CA THR A 175 -15.59 5.63 -26.38
C THR A 175 -15.05 4.28 -26.86
N ILE A 176 -15.96 3.35 -27.19
CA ILE A 176 -15.66 2.03 -27.76
C ILE A 176 -15.23 2.20 -29.22
#